data_AF-A0A1F6S2G1-F1
#
_entry.id   AF-A0A1F6S2G1-F1
#
_cell.length_a   1.000
_cell.length_b   1.000
_cell.length_c   1.000
_cell.angle_alpha   90.00
_cell.angle_beta   90.00
_cell.angle_gamma   90.00
#
_symmetry.space_group_name_H-M   'P 1'
#
loop_
_entity.id
_entity.type
_entity.pdbx_description
1 polymer ?
#
loop_
_entity_poly.entity_id
_entity_poly.type
_entity_poly.pdbx_seq_one_letter_code
_entity_poly.pdbx_strand_id
1 'polypeptide(L)'
;MGNEKKEKKEKVSKIGGWLQKIFSFFLRWFFLAAIIATSLYAVYIWKKYILNADWSEEKKKAYISEQSVLSFDEDKYKKALEIIDIRREKLENSEKFSGRDIFFPE
;
A
#
# COMPACT_ATOMS: atom_id res chain seq x y z
N MET A 1 44.74 -3.31 -49.83
CA MET A 1 44.64 -3.60 -48.38
C MET A 1 43.96 -2.51 -47.52
N GLY A 2 43.76 -1.27 -48.00
CA GLY A 2 43.13 -0.20 -47.19
C GLY A 2 41.59 -0.22 -47.11
N ASN A 3 40.90 -0.67 -48.16
CA ASN A 3 39.43 -0.64 -48.22
C ASN A 3 38.75 -1.74 -47.39
N GLU A 4 39.30 -2.96 -47.36
CA GLU A 4 38.71 -4.07 -46.58
C GLU A 4 38.69 -3.82 -45.07
N LYS A 5 39.66 -3.06 -44.54
CA LYS A 5 39.71 -2.70 -43.12
C LYS A 5 38.67 -1.64 -42.75
N LYS A 6 38.27 -0.76 -43.68
CA LYS A 6 37.22 0.25 -43.46
C LYS A 6 35.83 -0.38 -43.47
N GLU A 7 35.55 -1.26 -44.43
CA GLU A 7 34.26 -1.97 -44.49
C GLU A 7 34.01 -2.88 -43.29
N LYS A 8 35.03 -3.59 -42.80
CA LYS A 8 34.91 -4.40 -41.57
C LYS A 8 34.60 -3.54 -40.34
N LYS A 9 35.22 -2.36 -40.20
CA LYS A 9 34.93 -1.43 -39.10
C LYS A 9 33.51 -0.85 -39.17
N GLU A 10 33.02 -0.51 -40.36
CA GLU A 10 31.64 -0.06 -40.54
C GLU A 10 30.61 -1.17 -40.24
N LYS A 11 30.87 -2.41 -40.66
CA LYS A 11 29.98 -3.54 -40.33
C LYS A 11 29.94 -3.81 -38.83
N VAL A 12 31.08 -3.82 -38.14
CA VAL A 12 31.16 -4.02 -36.68
C VAL A 12 30.47 -2.86 -35.94
N SER A 13 30.63 -1.62 -36.40
CA SER A 13 29.94 -0.45 -35.84
C SER A 13 28.41 -0.54 -36.01
N LYS A 14 27.92 -0.94 -37.19
CA LYS A 14 26.48 -1.11 -37.46
C LYS A 14 25.87 -2.26 -36.65
N ILE A 15 26.59 -3.38 -36.48
CA ILE A 15 26.17 -4.52 -35.66
C ILE A 15 26.12 -4.14 -34.17
N GLY A 16 27.12 -3.40 -33.66
CA GLY A 16 27.14 -2.90 -32.29
C GLY A 16 25.97 -1.94 -31.99
N GLY A 17 25.65 -1.04 -32.92
CA GLY A 17 24.52 -0.11 -32.76
C GLY A 17 23.14 -0.78 -32.78
N TRP A 18 22.97 -1.85 -33.57
CA TRP A 18 21.73 -2.64 -33.59
C TRP A 18 21.53 -3.45 -32.30
N LEU A 19 22.59 -4.09 -31.81
CA LEU A 19 22.57 -4.81 -30.52
C LEU A 19 22.24 -3.87 -29.35
N GLN A 20 22.78 -2.65 -29.35
CA GLN A 20 22.46 -1.65 -28.33
C GLN A 20 20.98 -1.24 -28.32
N LYS A 21 20.36 -1.07 -29.51
CA LYS A 21 18.94 -0.73 -29.61
C LYS A 21 18.05 -1.85 -29.09
N ILE A 22 18.34 -3.09 -29.50
CA ILE A 22 17.62 -4.29 -29.06
C ILE A 22 17.76 -4.44 -27.55
N PHE A 23 18.97 -4.35 -27.02
CA PHE A 23 19.23 -4.45 -25.58
C PHE A 23 18.48 -3.37 -24.79
N SER A 24 18.48 -2.12 -25.24
CA SER A 24 17.73 -1.05 -24.56
C SER A 24 16.22 -1.29 -24.54
N PHE A 25 15.68 -1.86 -25.62
CA PHE A 25 14.27 -2.20 -25.73
C PHE A 25 13.92 -3.36 -24.79
N PHE A 26 14.69 -4.45 -24.82
CA PHE A 26 14.50 -5.58 -23.90
C PHE A 26 14.65 -5.16 -22.45
N LEU A 27 15.63 -4.32 -22.13
CA LEU A 27 15.87 -3.86 -20.76
C LEU A 27 14.67 -3.06 -20.23
N ARG A 28 14.09 -2.17 -21.04
CA ARG A 28 12.90 -1.39 -20.67
C ARG A 28 11.69 -2.28 -20.39
N TRP A 29 11.43 -3.26 -21.25
CA TRP A 29 10.29 -4.18 -21.07
C TRP A 29 10.54 -5.19 -19.96
N PHE A 30 11.78 -5.61 -19.75
CA PHE A 30 12.17 -6.48 -18.63
C PHE A 30 11.91 -5.79 -17.30
N PHE A 31 12.29 -4.53 -17.13
CA PHE A 31 11.99 -3.77 -15.91
C PHE A 31 10.49 -3.58 -15.70
N LEU A 32 9.74 -3.30 -16.76
CA LEU A 32 8.28 -3.20 -16.67
C LEU A 32 7.65 -4.53 -16.23
N ALA A 33 8.07 -5.64 -16.83
CA ALA A 33 7.62 -6.98 -16.46
C ALA A 33 8.00 -7.32 -15.01
N ALA A 34 9.20 -6.97 -14.57
CA ALA A 34 9.66 -7.16 -13.20
C ALA A 34 8.81 -6.37 -12.19
N ILE A 35 8.47 -5.11 -12.50
CA ILE A 35 7.58 -4.29 -11.67
C ILE A 35 6.20 -4.95 -11.57
N ILE A 36 5.62 -5.33 -12.71
CA ILE A 36 4.29 -5.97 -12.75
C ILE A 36 4.30 -7.28 -11.94
N ALA A 37 5.32 -8.13 -12.14
CA ALA A 37 5.45 -9.39 -11.41
C ALA A 37 5.57 -9.16 -9.90
N THR A 38 6.34 -8.15 -9.48
CA THR A 38 6.52 -7.82 -8.06
C THR A 38 5.25 -7.25 -7.45
N SER A 39 4.52 -6.40 -8.17
CA SER A 39 3.22 -5.89 -7.73
C SER A 39 2.19 -7.01 -7.56
N LEU A 40 2.09 -7.93 -8.53
CA LEU A 40 1.19 -9.08 -8.43
C LEU A 40 1.59 -10.00 -7.27
N TYR A 41 2.89 -10.22 -7.06
CA TYR A 41 3.40 -11.02 -5.95
C TYR A 41 3.10 -10.39 -4.58
N ALA A 42 3.24 -9.06 -4.47
CA ALA A 42 2.88 -8.33 -3.26
C ALA A 42 1.37 -8.47 -2.94
N VAL A 43 0.51 -8.32 -3.94
CA VAL A 43 -0.94 -8.53 -3.79
C VAL A 43 -1.26 -9.98 -3.40
N TYR A 44 -0.56 -10.96 -3.98
CA TYR A 44 -0.72 -12.37 -3.61
C TYR A 44 -0.32 -12.64 -2.15
N ILE A 45 0.84 -12.12 -1.71
CA ILE A 45 1.26 -12.21 -0.30
C ILE A 45 0.22 -11.55 0.58
N TRP A 46 -0.24 -10.35 0.24
CA TRP A 46 -1.25 -9.63 1.01
C TRP A 46 -2.55 -10.45 1.15
N LYS A 47 -3.04 -11.02 0.05
CA LYS A 47 -4.21 -11.87 0.06
C LYS A 47 -4.01 -13.13 0.91
N LYS A 48 -2.86 -13.78 0.78
CA LYS A 48 -2.56 -15.05 1.46
C LYS A 48 -2.30 -14.88 2.97
N TYR A 49 -1.57 -13.84 3.34
CA TYR A 49 -1.03 -13.68 4.70
C TYR A 49 -1.69 -12.57 5.51
N ILE A 50 -2.57 -11.75 4.92
CA ILE A 50 -3.34 -10.75 5.67
C ILE A 50 -4.84 -11.01 5.54
N LEU A 51 -5.37 -11.12 4.31
CA LEU A 51 -6.83 -11.30 4.12
C LEU A 51 -7.31 -12.71 4.47
N ASN A 52 -6.62 -13.75 3.98
CA ASN A 52 -6.95 -15.15 4.23
C ASN A 52 -6.03 -15.77 5.29
N ALA A 53 -5.47 -14.95 6.16
CA ALA A 53 -4.60 -15.44 7.19
C ALA A 53 -5.45 -16.18 8.21
N ASP A 54 -5.37 -17.50 8.21
CA ASP A 54 -5.81 -18.34 9.33
C ASP A 54 -4.84 -18.11 10.49
N TRP A 55 -5.02 -16.98 11.17
CA TRP A 55 -4.35 -16.75 12.42
C TRP A 55 -4.96 -17.70 13.44
N SER A 56 -4.20 -18.72 13.84
CA SER A 56 -4.55 -19.48 15.04
C SER A 56 -4.67 -18.50 16.22
N GLU A 57 -5.60 -18.77 17.14
CA GLU A 57 -5.83 -17.90 18.30
C GLU A 57 -4.55 -17.63 19.10
N GLU A 58 -3.61 -18.59 19.11
CA GLU A 58 -2.27 -18.44 19.69
C GLU A 58 -1.43 -17.37 18.98
N LYS A 59 -1.44 -17.32 17.64
CA LYS A 59 -0.70 -16.30 16.87
C LYS A 59 -1.34 -14.92 16.97
N LYS A 60 -2.67 -14.85 17.07
CA LYS A 60 -3.36 -13.57 17.33
C LYS A 60 -2.94 -13.01 18.68
N LYS A 61 -2.97 -13.85 19.74
CA LYS A 61 -2.55 -13.45 21.08
C LYS A 61 -1.07 -13.03 21.12
N ALA A 62 -0.19 -13.76 20.44
CA ALA A 62 1.22 -13.40 20.35
C ALA A 62 1.43 -12.02 19.67
N TYR A 63 0.77 -11.76 18.55
CA TYR A 63 0.87 -10.48 17.85
C TYR A 63 0.24 -9.32 18.61
N ILE A 64 -0.90 -9.54 19.27
CA ILE A 64 -1.48 -8.55 20.18
C ILE A 64 -0.50 -8.28 21.33
N SER A 65 0.13 -9.32 21.90
CA SER A 65 1.09 -9.15 22.99
C SER A 65 2.39 -8.44 22.58
N GLU A 66 2.84 -8.64 21.33
CA GLU A 66 4.01 -7.95 20.76
C GLU A 66 3.69 -6.49 20.38
N GLN A 67 2.47 -6.19 19.92
CA GLN A 67 2.01 -4.82 19.70
C GLN A 67 1.58 -4.11 21.00
N SER A 68 1.22 -4.86 22.05
CA SER A 68 0.80 -4.32 23.35
C SER A 68 1.95 -3.90 24.26
N VAL A 69 3.06 -3.39 23.68
CA VAL A 69 4.01 -2.58 24.47
C VAL A 69 3.28 -1.38 25.10
N LEU A 70 2.14 -0.98 24.53
CA LEU A 70 1.07 -0.28 25.26
C LEU A 70 0.13 -1.33 25.86
N SER A 71 0.22 -1.53 27.18
CA SER A 71 -0.71 -2.38 27.92
C SER A 71 -2.14 -1.92 27.63
N PHE A 72 -2.93 -2.78 26.98
CA PHE A 72 -4.35 -2.50 26.77
C PHE A 72 -5.03 -2.34 28.13
N ASP A 73 -5.45 -1.12 28.42
CA ASP A 73 -6.11 -0.74 29.67
C ASP A 73 -7.62 -0.86 29.45
N GLU A 74 -8.16 -2.02 29.84
CA GLU A 74 -9.57 -2.35 29.66
C GLU A 74 -10.50 -1.33 30.33
N ASP A 75 -10.07 -0.77 31.47
CA ASP A 75 -10.83 0.25 32.20
C ASP A 75 -10.88 1.57 31.43
N LYS A 76 -9.76 1.99 30.82
CA LYS A 76 -9.76 3.16 29.92
C LYS A 76 -10.60 2.93 28.67
N TYR A 77 -10.58 1.72 28.12
CA TYR A 77 -11.40 1.37 26.97
C TYR A 77 -12.90 1.44 27.29
N LYS A 78 -13.32 0.87 28.44
CA LYS A 78 -14.71 0.95 28.93
C LYS A 78 -15.15 2.40 29.16
N LYS A 79 -14.31 3.22 29.80
CA LYS A 79 -14.59 4.66 29.97
C LYS A 79 -14.72 5.41 28.63
N ALA A 80 -13.90 5.06 27.64
CA ALA A 80 -13.99 5.66 26.31
C ALA A 80 -15.33 5.31 25.63
N LEU A 81 -15.80 4.07 25.78
CA LEU A 81 -17.12 3.65 25.28
C LEU A 81 -18.26 4.39 26.00
N GLU A 82 -18.23 4.50 27.32
CA GLU A 82 -19.23 5.24 28.10
C GLU A 82 -19.32 6.71 27.66
N ILE A 83 -18.18 7.37 27.41
CA ILE A 83 -18.17 8.76 26.92
C ILE A 83 -18.80 8.88 25.53
N ILE A 84 -18.58 7.91 24.65
CA ILE A 84 -19.18 7.88 23.31
C ILE A 84 -20.69 7.72 23.42
N ASP A 85 -21.16 6.81 24.26
CA ASP A 85 -22.60 6.57 24.45
C ASP A 85 -23.29 7.78 25.10
N ILE A 86 -22.69 8.41 26.10
CA ILE A 86 -23.20 9.66 26.69
C ILE A 86 -23.29 10.79 25.65
N ARG A 87 -22.30 10.90 24.74
CA ARG A 87 -22.34 11.89 23.66
C ARG A 87 -23.45 11.60 22.65
N ARG A 88 -23.65 10.33 22.33
CA ARG A 88 -24.71 9.89 21.41
C ARG A 88 -26.09 10.18 22.01
N GLU A 89 -26.29 9.82 23.27
CA GLU A 89 -27.52 10.09 24.01
C GLU A 89 -27.80 11.59 24.11
N LYS A 90 -26.77 12.42 24.36
CA LYS A 90 -26.91 13.88 24.32
C LYS A 90 -27.29 14.41 22.95
N LEU A 91 -26.75 13.87 21.86
CA LEU A 91 -27.13 14.28 20.50
C LEU A 91 -28.55 13.83 20.11
N GLU A 92 -29.00 12.69 20.64
CA GLU A 92 -30.36 12.18 20.39
C GLU A 92 -31.42 12.87 21.25
N ASN A 93 -31.08 13.25 22.49
CA ASN A 93 -32.00 13.87 23.45
C ASN A 93 -31.89 15.41 23.54
N SER A 94 -30.90 16.04 22.90
CA SER A 94 -30.85 17.51 22.81
C SER A 94 -31.84 18.02 21.75
N GLU A 95 -32.38 19.22 21.99
CA GLU A 95 -33.19 19.91 21.00
C GLU A 95 -32.39 20.05 19.70
N LYS A 96 -32.96 19.54 18.61
CA LYS A 96 -32.40 19.72 17.27
C LYS A 96 -32.54 21.19 16.89
N PHE A 97 -31.56 22.01 17.26
CA PHE A 97 -31.47 23.38 16.76
C PHE A 97 -31.32 23.32 15.24
N SER A 98 -32.31 23.84 14.54
CA SER A 98 -32.19 24.04 13.11
C SER A 98 -31.20 25.18 12.89
N GLY A 99 -30.40 25.15 11.82
CA GLY A 99 -29.42 26.23 11.56
C GLY A 99 -30.04 27.63 11.49
N ARG A 100 -31.37 27.75 11.43
CA ARG A 100 -32.13 29.00 11.49
C ARG A 100 -32.14 29.63 12.90
N ASP A 101 -32.10 28.83 13.95
CA ASP A 101 -32.18 29.29 15.35
C ASP A 101 -30.87 29.94 15.83
N ILE A 102 -29.75 29.66 15.14
CA ILE A 102 -28.44 30.27 15.42
C ILE A 102 -28.38 31.72 14.93
N PHE A 103 -29.12 32.07 13.87
CA PHE A 103 -29.05 33.39 13.22
C PHE A 103 -30.22 34.31 13.58
N PHE A 104 -31.28 33.79 14.21
CA PHE A 104 -32.47 34.56 14.60
C PHE A 104 -33.01 34.14 15.97
N PRO A 105 -32.29 34.42 17.08
CA PRO A 105 -32.86 34.28 18.42
C PRO A 105 -33.93 35.37 18.66
N GLU A 106 -35.11 34.99 19.18
CA GLU A 106 -36.15 35.92 19.65
C GLU A 106 -35.71 36.70 20.90
#